data_AF-A0A1F6HNE0-F1
#
_entry.id   AF-A0A1F6HNE0-F1
#
_cell.length_a   1.000
_cell.length_b   1.000
_cell.length_c   1.000
_cell.angle_alpha   90.00
_cell.angle_beta   90.00
_cell.angle_gamma   90.00
#
_symmetry.space_group_name_H-M   'P 1'
#
loop_
_entity.id
_entity.type
_entity.pdbx_description
1 polymer ?
#
loop_
_entity_poly.entity_id
_entity_poly.type
_entity_poly.pdbx_seq_one_letter_code
_entity_poly.pdbx_strand_id
1 'polypeptide(L)'
;MMENNEINTLSIKSSKHNPDFIRIIILIILPIIGFFMGIKYQQERAISDTIKSTQADSKNTTIYKKSGKCLHYGAVMKEDALEKYTVKPGDSILSIVKTKLNNPSRINEFIELNKEKYPNLTLENPFLEQGWTLVLPPIYAITSGKLSIFDAEIIKIGPNGEWNMEGDNNSFTKKPDAKTKFISKLSFTKGDCIRIIFDYGGNLGYGFGGVVMVSPQQ
;
A
#
# COMPACT_ATOMS: atom_id res chain seq x y z
N MET A 1 -52.89 -68.91 28.69
CA MET A 1 -54.28 -68.74 28.26
C MET A 1 -54.34 -67.40 27.55
N MET A 2 -54.64 -67.40 26.23
CA MET A 2 -54.89 -66.24 25.34
C MET A 2 -53.65 -65.33 25.06
N GLU A 3 -53.33 -64.84 23.87
CA GLU A 3 -53.81 -64.94 22.48
C GLU A 3 -52.70 -64.36 21.57
N ASN A 4 -52.82 -64.63 20.27
CA ASN A 4 -51.89 -64.39 19.17
C ASN A 4 -51.50 -62.93 18.91
N ASN A 5 -50.33 -62.73 18.29
CA ASN A 5 -50.19 -61.76 17.21
C ASN A 5 -49.10 -62.19 16.20
N GLU A 6 -49.52 -62.25 14.95
CA GLU A 6 -48.80 -62.76 13.79
C GLU A 6 -47.59 -61.90 13.40
N ILE A 7 -46.47 -62.56 13.06
CA ILE A 7 -45.32 -61.93 12.40
C ILE A 7 -45.63 -61.91 10.90
N ASN A 8 -45.88 -60.72 10.36
CA ASN A 8 -45.99 -60.53 8.92
C ASN A 8 -44.64 -60.80 8.23
N THR A 9 -44.63 -61.86 7.44
CA THR A 9 -43.58 -62.26 6.50
C THR A 9 -43.38 -61.21 5.41
N LEU A 10 -42.17 -60.65 5.30
CA LEU A 10 -41.70 -60.04 4.04
C LEU A 10 -40.98 -61.11 3.22
N SER A 11 -41.76 -61.76 2.35
CA SER A 11 -41.26 -62.58 1.24
C SER A 11 -40.46 -61.69 0.28
N ILE A 12 -39.13 -61.71 0.36
CA ILE A 12 -38.28 -61.19 -0.71
C ILE A 12 -38.17 -62.28 -1.78
N LYS A 13 -39.07 -62.19 -2.75
CA LYS A 13 -39.07 -63.00 -3.96
C LYS A 13 -37.82 -62.67 -4.76
N SER A 14 -36.99 -63.67 -5.04
CA SER A 14 -35.81 -63.58 -5.90
C SER A 14 -36.17 -62.96 -7.25
N SER A 15 -35.80 -61.69 -7.46
CA SER A 15 -35.84 -61.06 -8.78
C SER A 15 -34.51 -61.26 -9.47
N LYS A 16 -34.57 -62.03 -10.56
CA LYS A 16 -33.57 -62.22 -11.61
C LYS A 16 -32.65 -61.01 -11.79
N HIS A 17 -31.35 -61.26 -11.77
CA HIS A 17 -30.28 -60.30 -12.07
C HIS A 17 -30.59 -59.60 -13.41
N ASN A 18 -31.01 -58.33 -13.36
CA ASN A 18 -31.22 -57.51 -14.54
C ASN A 18 -30.00 -56.58 -14.71
N PRO A 19 -29.16 -56.75 -15.75
CA PRO A 19 -27.97 -55.94 -15.97
C PRO A 19 -28.28 -54.44 -16.17
N ASP A 20 -29.54 -54.08 -16.44
CA ASP A 20 -29.96 -52.69 -16.58
C ASP A 20 -30.05 -51.94 -15.23
N PHE A 21 -30.30 -52.64 -14.12
CA PHE A 21 -30.40 -52.02 -12.79
C PHE A 21 -29.02 -51.56 -12.27
N ILE A 22 -27.95 -52.28 -12.63
CA ILE A 22 -26.56 -51.90 -12.31
C ILE A 22 -26.13 -50.69 -13.15
N ARG A 23 -26.58 -50.59 -14.41
CA ARG A 23 -26.32 -49.41 -15.26
C ARG A 23 -26.99 -48.14 -14.70
N ILE A 24 -28.21 -48.25 -14.15
CA ILE A 24 -28.93 -47.12 -13.56
C ILE A 24 -28.23 -46.59 -12.30
N ILE A 25 -27.71 -47.48 -11.44
CA ILE A 25 -26.96 -47.10 -10.24
C ILE A 25 -25.67 -46.36 -10.58
N ILE A 26 -24.95 -46.80 -11.63
CA ILE A 26 -23.73 -46.14 -12.11
C ILE A 26 -24.04 -44.75 -12.71
N LEU A 27 -25.14 -44.63 -13.46
CA LEU A 27 -25.54 -43.36 -14.10
C LEU A 27 -26.03 -42.30 -13.10
N ILE A 28 -26.56 -42.69 -11.95
CA ILE A 28 -27.08 -41.74 -10.94
C ILE A 28 -26.01 -41.38 -9.90
N ILE A 29 -25.16 -42.32 -9.48
CA ILE A 29 -24.19 -42.07 -8.40
C ILE A 29 -22.97 -41.27 -8.88
N LEU A 30 -22.48 -41.51 -10.11
CA LEU A 30 -21.32 -40.78 -10.66
C LEU A 30 -21.52 -39.27 -10.80
N PRO A 31 -22.65 -38.74 -11.33
CA PRO A 31 -22.85 -37.29 -11.39
C PRO A 31 -23.03 -36.65 -10.01
N ILE A 32 -23.55 -37.38 -9.01
CA ILE A 32 -23.66 -36.88 -7.64
C ILE A 32 -22.27 -36.71 -7.01
N ILE A 33 -21.37 -37.68 -7.18
CA ILE A 33 -19.99 -37.56 -6.70
C ILE A 33 -19.25 -36.41 -7.40
N GLY A 34 -19.46 -36.26 -8.72
CA GLY A 34 -18.92 -35.13 -9.49
C GLY A 34 -19.45 -33.77 -9.01
N PHE A 35 -20.73 -33.70 -8.65
CA PHE A 35 -21.36 -32.50 -8.08
C PHE A 35 -20.77 -32.13 -6.71
N PHE A 36 -20.56 -33.10 -5.81
CA PHE A 36 -19.94 -32.85 -4.51
C PHE A 36 -18.43 -32.52 -4.60
N MET A 37 -17.67 -33.13 -5.54
CA MET A 37 -16.30 -32.69 -5.83
C MET A 37 -16.25 -31.28 -6.42
N GLY A 38 -17.21 -30.94 -7.29
CA GLY A 38 -17.35 -29.60 -7.86
C GLY A 38 -17.64 -28.53 -6.80
N ILE A 39 -18.49 -28.84 -5.80
CA ILE A 39 -18.77 -27.93 -4.68
C ILE A 39 -17.52 -27.70 -3.82
N LYS A 40 -16.76 -28.76 -3.48
CA LYS A 40 -15.49 -28.61 -2.74
C LYS A 40 -14.48 -27.76 -3.52
N TYR A 41 -14.36 -27.99 -4.83
CA TYR A 41 -13.45 -27.23 -5.70
C TYR A 41 -13.86 -25.75 -5.85
N GLN A 42 -15.16 -25.46 -5.92
CA GLN A 42 -15.68 -24.09 -5.94
C GLN A 42 -15.44 -23.38 -4.59
N GLN A 43 -15.62 -24.08 -3.46
CA GLN A 43 -15.35 -23.56 -2.13
C GLN A 43 -13.85 -23.28 -1.92
N GLU A 44 -12.97 -24.16 -2.37
CA GLU A 44 -11.52 -23.95 -2.32
C GLU A 44 -11.05 -22.79 -3.22
N ARG A 45 -11.67 -22.60 -4.40
CA ARG A 45 -11.41 -21.41 -5.23
C ARG A 45 -11.94 -20.13 -4.61
N ALA A 46 -13.14 -20.12 -4.04
CA ALA A 46 -13.66 -18.96 -3.33
C ALA A 46 -12.80 -18.58 -2.12
N ILE A 47 -12.26 -19.58 -1.39
CA ILE A 47 -11.30 -19.37 -0.31
C ILE A 47 -9.97 -18.85 -0.86
N SER A 48 -9.46 -19.40 -1.97
CA SER A 48 -8.23 -18.90 -2.63
C SER A 48 -8.39 -17.48 -3.17
N ASP A 49 -9.55 -17.13 -3.73
CA ASP A 49 -9.83 -15.80 -4.27
C ASP A 49 -10.09 -14.79 -3.14
N THR A 50 -10.70 -15.23 -2.03
CA THR A 50 -10.78 -14.45 -0.79
C THR A 50 -9.39 -14.27 -0.16
N ILE A 51 -8.52 -15.29 -0.16
CA ILE A 51 -7.13 -15.17 0.31
C ILE A 51 -6.33 -14.25 -0.62
N LYS A 52 -6.54 -14.30 -1.94
CA LYS A 52 -5.90 -13.37 -2.89
C LYS A 52 -6.42 -11.94 -2.75
N SER A 53 -7.71 -11.73 -2.50
CA SER A 53 -8.26 -10.40 -2.23
C SER A 53 -7.78 -9.86 -0.88
N THR A 54 -7.67 -10.72 0.13
CA THR A 54 -7.12 -10.36 1.46
C THR A 54 -5.61 -10.12 1.37
N GLN A 55 -4.86 -10.80 0.49
CA GLN A 55 -3.45 -10.51 0.21
C GLN A 55 -3.24 -9.27 -0.68
N ALA A 56 -4.22 -8.90 -1.50
CA ALA A 56 -4.21 -7.63 -2.25
C ALA A 56 -4.49 -6.43 -1.30
N ASP A 57 -5.36 -6.61 -0.31
CA ASP A 57 -5.56 -5.64 0.79
C ASP A 57 -4.44 -5.69 1.86
N SER A 58 -3.62 -6.77 1.90
CA SER A 58 -2.45 -6.85 2.78
C SER A 58 -1.21 -6.10 2.27
N LYS A 59 -1.34 -5.29 1.21
CA LYS A 59 -0.36 -4.21 0.94
C LYS A 59 -0.42 -3.06 1.94
N ASN A 60 -1.31 -3.13 2.93
CA ASN A 60 -1.22 -2.40 4.20
C ASN A 60 -0.53 -3.23 5.30
N THR A 61 0.47 -4.05 4.94
CA THR A 61 1.37 -4.60 5.95
C THR A 61 2.06 -3.43 6.62
N THR A 62 1.68 -3.16 7.86
CA THR A 62 2.36 -2.23 8.75
C THR A 62 3.79 -2.73 8.92
N ILE A 63 4.72 -2.26 8.09
CA ILE A 63 6.13 -2.66 8.21
C ILE A 63 6.67 -2.02 9.48
N TYR A 64 6.72 -2.80 10.56
CA TYR A 64 7.38 -2.42 11.79
C TYR A 64 8.88 -2.34 11.52
N LYS A 65 9.39 -1.13 11.31
CA LYS A 65 10.82 -0.89 11.32
C LYS A 65 11.19 -0.37 12.70
N LYS A 66 12.09 -1.08 13.38
CA LYS A 66 12.69 -0.57 14.61
C LYS A 66 13.83 0.37 14.23
N SER A 67 13.73 1.65 14.57
CA SER A 67 14.84 2.61 14.48
C SER A 67 15.24 3.02 15.90
N GLY A 68 16.37 2.54 16.41
CA GLY A 68 16.74 2.73 17.83
C GLY A 68 15.67 2.19 18.80
N LYS A 69 15.04 3.07 19.59
CA LYS A 69 13.92 2.73 20.52
C LYS A 69 12.54 2.80 19.88
N CYS A 70 12.44 3.38 18.68
CA CYS A 70 11.17 3.68 18.05
C CYS A 70 10.65 2.49 17.24
N LEU A 71 9.35 2.20 17.41
CA LEU A 71 8.60 1.33 16.52
C LEU A 71 7.91 2.22 15.49
N HIS A 72 8.34 2.11 14.24
CA HIS A 72 7.75 2.87 13.14
C HIS A 72 6.66 2.03 12.49
N TYR A 73 5.46 2.59 12.35
CA TYR A 73 4.30 1.97 11.72
C TYR A 73 3.61 3.00 10.81
N GLY A 74 2.97 2.46 9.78
CA GLY A 74 2.35 3.26 8.74
C GLY A 74 3.28 3.47 7.54
N ALA A 75 2.66 3.52 6.38
CA ALA A 75 3.31 3.65 5.09
C ALA A 75 3.31 5.11 4.61
N VAL A 76 3.67 6.09 5.47
CA VAL A 76 3.86 7.47 4.95
C VAL A 76 5.06 7.43 4.02
N MET A 77 4.78 7.51 2.72
CA MET A 77 5.78 7.45 1.65
C MET A 77 6.21 8.87 1.27
N LYS A 78 7.31 8.97 0.52
CA LYS A 78 7.87 10.27 0.07
C LYS A 78 6.83 11.09 -0.68
N GLU A 79 5.98 10.44 -1.46
CA GLU A 79 4.96 11.07 -2.32
C GLU A 79 3.80 11.64 -1.51
N ASP A 80 3.54 11.14 -0.30
CA ASP A 80 2.48 11.67 0.57
C ASP A 80 2.86 13.04 1.15
N ALA A 81 4.15 13.36 1.15
CA ALA A 81 4.64 14.68 1.49
C ALA A 81 4.22 15.75 0.46
N LEU A 82 3.87 15.34 -0.74
CA LEU A 82 3.71 16.21 -1.90
C LEU A 82 2.26 16.22 -2.43
N GLU A 83 1.96 17.25 -3.22
CA GLU A 83 0.66 17.35 -3.89
C GLU A 83 0.59 16.36 -5.05
N LYS A 84 -0.54 15.68 -5.20
CA LYS A 84 -0.79 14.73 -6.29
C LYS A 84 -1.60 15.39 -7.38
N TYR A 85 -1.26 15.10 -8.64
CA TYR A 85 -1.96 15.59 -9.82
C TYR A 85 -2.36 14.42 -10.71
N THR A 86 -3.60 14.41 -11.19
CA THR A 86 -4.07 13.41 -12.16
C THR A 86 -4.00 13.99 -13.57
N VAL A 87 -3.28 13.30 -14.47
CA VAL A 87 -3.12 13.69 -15.87
C VAL A 87 -4.46 13.72 -16.58
N LYS A 88 -4.74 14.83 -17.25
CA LYS A 88 -5.95 15.08 -18.04
C LYS A 88 -5.66 14.94 -19.54
N PRO A 89 -6.70 14.72 -20.37
CA PRO A 89 -6.54 14.75 -21.82
C PRO A 89 -5.88 16.06 -22.30
N GLY A 90 -4.86 15.95 -23.13
CA GLY A 90 -4.12 17.10 -23.68
C GLY A 90 -3.04 17.68 -22.77
N ASP A 91 -2.82 17.12 -21.58
CA ASP A 91 -1.71 17.53 -20.73
C ASP A 91 -0.35 17.18 -21.35
N SER A 92 0.63 18.04 -21.07
CA SER A 92 2.04 17.82 -21.35
C SER A 92 2.84 18.14 -20.08
N ILE A 93 4.08 17.66 -19.98
CA ILE A 93 4.96 18.00 -18.85
C ILE A 93 5.07 19.52 -18.70
N LEU A 94 5.33 20.23 -19.82
CA LEU A 94 5.49 21.68 -19.82
C LEU A 94 4.21 22.41 -19.39
N SER A 95 3.04 21.99 -19.87
CA SER A 95 1.77 22.64 -19.49
C SER A 95 1.46 22.43 -18.01
N ILE A 96 1.63 21.21 -17.48
CA ILE A 96 1.42 20.92 -16.06
C ILE A 96 2.36 21.78 -15.21
N VAL A 97 3.66 21.76 -15.49
CA VAL A 97 4.66 22.50 -14.71
C VAL A 97 4.40 24.01 -14.78
N LYS A 98 4.11 24.55 -15.96
CA LYS A 98 3.80 25.98 -16.13
C LYS A 98 2.54 26.38 -15.36
N THR A 99 1.47 25.59 -15.47
CA THR A 99 0.18 25.94 -14.85
C THR A 99 0.17 25.69 -13.34
N LYS A 100 0.85 24.66 -12.85
CA LYS A 100 0.82 24.27 -11.43
C LYS A 100 1.91 24.91 -10.59
N LEU A 101 3.09 25.13 -11.17
CA LEU A 101 4.24 25.67 -10.43
C LEU A 101 4.56 27.12 -10.80
N ASN A 102 3.96 27.64 -11.88
CA ASN A 102 4.30 28.94 -12.47
C ASN A 102 5.81 29.11 -12.73
N ASN A 103 6.51 27.99 -12.96
CA ASN A 103 7.96 27.99 -13.14
C ASN A 103 8.40 26.83 -14.04
N PRO A 104 8.50 27.06 -15.37
CA PRO A 104 8.88 26.02 -16.33
C PRO A 104 10.32 25.50 -16.16
N SER A 105 11.19 26.20 -15.42
CA SER A 105 12.56 25.70 -15.14
C SER A 105 12.57 24.48 -14.22
N ARG A 106 11.44 24.14 -13.58
CA ARG A 106 11.31 23.03 -12.64
C ARG A 106 10.96 21.68 -13.29
N ILE A 107 11.04 21.57 -14.61
CA ILE A 107 10.71 20.31 -15.32
C ILE A 107 11.61 19.15 -14.85
N ASN A 108 12.91 19.38 -14.65
CA ASN A 108 13.82 18.31 -14.23
C ASN A 108 13.49 17.79 -12.83
N GLU A 109 13.14 18.68 -11.91
CA GLU A 109 12.68 18.31 -10.56
C GLU A 109 11.37 17.51 -10.62
N PHE A 110 10.43 17.95 -11.46
CA PHE A 110 9.16 17.24 -11.69
C PHE A 110 9.39 15.83 -12.23
N ILE A 111 10.28 15.67 -13.22
CA ILE A 111 10.63 14.36 -13.77
C ILE A 111 11.26 13.48 -12.70
N GLU A 112 12.24 13.99 -11.96
CA GLU A 112 12.96 13.21 -10.95
C GLU A 112 12.01 12.69 -9.84
N LEU A 113 11.06 13.51 -9.38
CA LEU A 113 10.04 13.11 -8.39
C LEU A 113 9.12 11.97 -8.87
N ASN A 114 8.92 11.85 -10.18
CA ASN A 114 7.99 10.88 -10.77
C ASN A 114 8.70 9.66 -11.35
N LYS A 115 10.02 9.69 -11.45
CA LYS A 115 10.84 8.68 -12.13
C LYS A 115 10.75 7.29 -11.52
N GLU A 116 10.59 7.19 -10.19
CA GLU A 116 10.45 5.88 -9.53
C GLU A 116 9.19 5.15 -9.99
N LYS A 117 8.08 5.87 -10.16
CA LYS A 117 6.81 5.30 -10.61
C LYS A 117 6.68 5.23 -12.14
N TYR A 118 7.25 6.20 -12.85
CA TYR A 118 7.19 6.33 -14.30
C TYR A 118 8.62 6.46 -14.88
N PRO A 119 9.39 5.36 -14.95
CA PRO A 119 10.81 5.41 -15.30
C PRO A 119 11.09 5.88 -16.74
N ASN A 120 10.10 5.76 -17.62
CA ASN A 120 10.19 6.20 -19.01
C ASN A 120 9.83 7.68 -19.22
N LEU A 121 9.42 8.39 -18.16
CA LEU A 121 9.11 9.81 -18.21
C LEU A 121 10.41 10.60 -18.32
N THR A 122 10.70 11.16 -19.49
CA THR A 122 11.88 12.02 -19.71
C THR A 122 11.51 13.23 -20.56
N LEU A 123 12.46 14.14 -20.81
CA LEU A 123 12.25 15.23 -21.76
C LEU A 123 12.19 14.73 -23.20
N GLU A 124 12.97 13.69 -23.51
CA GLU A 124 13.05 13.04 -24.82
C GLU A 124 11.84 12.13 -25.08
N ASN A 125 11.25 11.59 -24.01
CA ASN A 125 9.98 10.87 -24.03
C ASN A 125 8.96 11.56 -23.09
N PRO A 126 8.39 12.70 -23.50
CA PRO A 126 7.51 13.50 -22.65
C PRO A 126 6.08 12.98 -22.59
N PHE A 127 5.86 11.74 -23.02
CA PHE A 127 4.53 11.13 -23.08
C PHE A 127 3.95 10.96 -21.67
N LEU A 128 2.69 11.38 -21.53
CA LEU A 128 1.89 11.23 -20.32
C LEU A 128 0.61 10.49 -20.68
N GLU A 129 0.31 9.40 -19.98
CA GLU A 129 -0.98 8.73 -20.15
C GLU A 129 -2.04 9.41 -19.28
N GLN A 130 -3.23 9.53 -19.84
CA GLN A 130 -4.40 10.01 -19.11
C GLN A 130 -4.65 9.15 -17.87
N GLY A 131 -4.96 9.80 -16.74
CA GLY A 131 -5.26 9.12 -15.48
C GLY A 131 -4.03 8.76 -14.65
N TRP A 132 -2.81 8.93 -15.18
CA TRP A 132 -1.60 8.84 -14.35
C TRP A 132 -1.69 9.81 -13.18
N THR A 133 -1.34 9.33 -11.99
CA THR A 133 -1.18 10.17 -10.80
C THR A 133 0.29 10.54 -10.67
N LEU A 134 0.59 11.80 -10.95
CA LEU A 134 1.91 12.41 -10.81
C LEU A 134 2.02 13.13 -9.47
N VAL A 135 3.25 13.34 -9.03
CA VAL A 135 3.59 14.09 -7.82
C VAL A 135 4.17 15.43 -8.24
N LEU A 136 3.68 16.51 -7.63
CA LEU A 136 4.11 17.86 -7.94
C LEU A 136 5.25 18.31 -7.00
N PRO A 137 6.28 18.99 -7.54
CA PRO A 137 7.19 19.77 -6.73
C PRO A 137 6.45 20.74 -5.81
N PRO A 138 6.94 20.99 -4.58
CA PRO A 138 6.28 21.92 -3.67
C PRO A 138 6.43 23.36 -4.17
N ILE A 139 5.36 24.15 -4.16
CA ILE A 139 5.39 25.55 -4.64
C ILE A 139 6.22 26.48 -3.74
N TYR A 140 6.42 26.11 -2.47
CA TYR A 140 7.06 26.93 -1.44
C TYR A 140 8.57 26.69 -1.30
N ALA A 141 9.13 25.69 -1.98
CA ALA A 141 10.54 25.34 -1.95
C ALA A 141 10.99 24.74 -3.28
N ILE A 142 12.23 25.03 -3.68
CA ILE A 142 12.90 24.32 -4.78
C ILE A 142 13.57 23.10 -4.16
N THR A 143 13.34 21.92 -4.74
CA THR A 143 13.97 20.65 -4.34
C THR A 143 14.80 20.09 -5.49
N SER A 144 15.69 19.15 -5.22
CA SER A 144 16.36 18.33 -6.23
C SER A 144 15.47 17.22 -6.80
N GLY A 145 14.28 17.03 -6.23
CA GLY A 145 13.40 15.89 -6.51
C GLY A 145 13.84 14.58 -5.85
N LYS A 146 14.94 14.57 -5.08
CA LYS A 146 15.46 13.37 -4.39
C LYS A 146 15.08 13.38 -2.92
N LEU A 147 13.84 12.99 -2.66
CA LEU A 147 13.34 12.86 -1.30
C LEU A 147 13.93 11.65 -0.57
N SER A 148 14.19 11.84 0.71
CA SER A 148 14.73 10.89 1.67
C SER A 148 13.80 10.79 2.87
N ILE A 149 13.78 9.60 3.50
CA ILE A 149 13.03 9.33 4.73
C ILE A 149 14.04 9.15 5.86
N PHE A 150 13.77 9.80 6.99
CA PHE A 150 14.51 9.60 8.23
C PHE A 150 13.56 9.33 9.38
N ASP A 151 13.70 8.15 9.97
CA ASP A 151 12.92 7.64 11.08
C ASP A 151 13.75 7.76 12.36
N ALA A 152 13.26 8.51 13.36
CA ALA A 152 14.05 8.88 14.54
C ALA A 152 13.23 9.15 15.81
N GLU A 153 13.89 9.10 16.95
CA GLU A 153 13.41 9.63 18.23
C GLU A 153 13.89 11.07 18.43
N ILE A 154 13.03 11.98 18.90
CA ILE A 154 13.47 13.31 19.36
C ILE A 154 14.12 13.16 20.75
N ILE A 155 15.45 13.17 20.81
CA ILE A 155 16.19 13.00 22.07
C ILE A 155 16.30 14.30 22.88
N LYS A 156 16.28 15.46 22.22
CA LYS A 156 16.38 16.78 22.88
C LYS A 156 15.82 17.89 22.00
N ILE A 157 15.03 18.78 22.59
CA ILE A 157 14.63 20.06 21.97
C ILE A 157 15.49 21.17 22.58
N GLY A 158 16.22 21.88 21.72
CA GLY A 158 17.06 23.01 22.07
C GLY A 158 16.27 24.26 22.47
N PRO A 159 16.91 25.24 23.09
CA PRO A 159 16.25 26.45 23.58
C PRO A 159 15.61 27.29 22.45
N ASN A 160 16.06 27.15 21.20
CA ASN A 160 15.46 27.84 20.06
C ASN A 160 14.56 26.91 19.23
N GLY A 161 14.18 25.75 19.75
CA GLY A 161 13.30 24.79 19.09
C GLY A 161 13.99 23.82 18.12
N GLU A 162 15.32 23.71 18.16
CA GLU A 162 16.07 22.71 17.38
C GLU A 162 15.82 21.30 17.94
N TRP A 163 15.37 20.38 17.10
CA TRP A 163 15.24 18.98 17.47
C TRP A 163 16.55 18.28 17.20
N ASN A 164 17.12 17.68 18.24
CA ASN A 164 18.19 16.70 18.13
C ASN A 164 17.50 15.34 18.11
N MET A 165 17.80 14.58 17.07
CA MET A 165 17.07 13.37 16.72
C MET A 165 18.07 12.26 16.47
N GLU A 166 17.72 11.05 16.89
CA GLU A 166 18.57 9.87 16.78
C GLU A 166 17.78 8.77 16.05
N GLY A 167 18.33 8.30 14.94
CA GLY A 167 17.89 7.11 14.23
C GLY A 167 18.88 5.96 14.47
N ASP A 168 18.75 4.87 13.72
CA ASP A 168 19.55 3.66 13.92
C ASP A 168 21.06 3.85 13.94
N ASN A 169 21.60 4.60 12.98
CA ASN A 169 23.05 4.70 12.75
C ASN A 169 23.53 6.14 12.56
N ASN A 170 22.65 7.10 12.83
CA ASN A 170 22.85 8.51 12.51
C ASN A 170 22.00 9.38 13.41
N SER A 171 22.53 10.57 13.69
CA SER A 171 21.83 11.62 14.42
C SER A 171 21.77 12.87 13.55
N PHE A 172 20.71 13.63 13.74
CA PHE A 172 20.50 14.89 13.04
C PHE A 172 19.97 15.94 13.99
N THR A 173 20.42 17.18 13.80
CA THR A 173 19.85 18.34 14.47
C THR A 173 19.16 19.22 13.44
N LYS A 174 17.89 19.54 13.66
CA LYS A 174 17.11 20.41 12.78
C LYS A 174 16.01 21.13 13.53
N LYS A 175 15.82 22.40 13.18
CA LYS A 175 14.67 23.19 13.58
C LYS A 175 13.59 23.12 12.49
N PRO A 176 12.36 22.68 12.80
CA PRO A 176 11.22 22.88 11.92
C PRO A 176 11.01 24.36 11.62
N ASP A 177 10.58 24.68 10.41
CA ASP A 177 10.32 26.04 9.96
C ASP A 177 8.89 26.19 9.44
N ALA A 178 8.53 27.41 8.99
CA ALA A 178 7.18 27.72 8.51
C ALA A 178 6.74 26.91 7.27
N LYS A 179 7.68 26.25 6.58
CA LYS A 179 7.40 25.41 5.41
C LYS A 179 7.24 23.93 5.78
N THR A 180 7.49 23.58 7.05
CA THR A 180 7.36 22.22 7.54
C THR A 180 5.89 21.82 7.62
N LYS A 181 5.50 20.82 6.85
CA LYS A 181 4.16 20.22 6.93
C LYS A 181 4.14 19.19 8.07
N PHE A 182 3.13 19.26 8.91
CA PHE A 182 2.91 18.28 9.97
C PHE A 182 1.66 17.45 9.66
N ILE A 183 1.73 16.12 9.74
CA ILE A 183 0.56 15.24 9.67
C ILE A 183 0.16 14.83 11.08
N SER A 184 -1.13 14.85 11.37
CA SER A 184 -1.78 14.21 12.54
C SER A 184 -1.42 14.81 13.91
N LYS A 185 -0.29 15.51 14.02
CA LYS A 185 0.18 16.15 15.26
C LYS A 185 0.94 17.42 14.89
N LEU A 186 0.60 18.56 15.51
CA LEU A 186 1.19 19.87 15.22
C LEU A 186 2.35 20.25 16.16
N SER A 187 2.56 19.48 17.22
CA SER A 187 3.61 19.74 18.22
C SER A 187 4.28 18.43 18.63
N PHE A 188 5.57 18.50 18.93
CA PHE A 188 6.36 17.33 19.29
C PHE A 188 7.23 17.63 20.50
N THR A 189 7.52 16.61 21.28
CA THR A 189 8.29 16.69 22.52
C THR A 189 9.42 15.66 22.52
N LYS A 190 10.34 15.79 23.48
CA LYS A 190 11.35 14.77 23.74
C LYS A 190 10.69 13.39 23.93
N GLY A 191 11.24 12.37 23.31
CA GLY A 191 10.75 10.99 23.32
C GLY A 191 9.74 10.66 22.23
N ASP A 192 9.25 11.65 21.46
CA ASP A 192 8.39 11.36 20.32
C ASP A 192 9.20 10.66 19.22
N CYS A 193 8.65 9.57 18.71
CA CYS A 193 9.13 8.93 17.49
C CYS A 193 8.48 9.60 16.28
N ILE A 194 9.28 9.93 15.28
CA ILE A 194 8.86 10.68 14.11
C ILE A 194 9.42 10.08 12.83
N ARG A 195 8.69 10.29 11.74
CA ARG A 195 9.18 10.14 10.37
C ARG A 195 9.32 11.52 9.75
N ILE A 196 10.47 11.79 9.14
CA ILE A 196 10.77 13.02 8.42
C ILE A 196 11.00 12.70 6.95
N ILE A 197 10.31 13.42 6.08
CA ILE A 197 10.58 13.42 4.64
C ILE A 197 11.27 14.73 4.30
N PHE A 198 12.43 14.64 3.66
CA PHE A 198 13.30 15.77 3.36
C PHE A 198 14.05 15.53 2.06
N ASP A 199 14.50 16.61 1.42
CA ASP A 199 15.31 16.54 0.22
C ASP A 199 16.80 16.50 0.56
N TYR A 200 17.52 15.50 0.05
CA TYR A 200 18.97 15.31 0.23
C TYR A 200 19.70 15.56 -1.08
N GLY A 201 19.60 16.77 -1.61
CA GLY A 201 20.26 17.08 -2.86
C GLY A 201 20.09 18.52 -3.30
N GLY A 202 21.18 19.10 -3.78
CA GLY A 202 21.24 20.43 -4.36
C GLY A 202 22.56 21.10 -3.99
N ASN A 203 23.17 21.84 -4.92
CA ASN A 203 24.35 22.70 -4.75
C ASN A 203 24.17 23.83 -3.69
N LEU A 204 23.26 23.68 -2.74
CA LEU A 204 22.89 24.64 -1.70
C LEU A 204 23.55 24.36 -0.34
N GLY A 205 24.52 23.43 -0.31
CA GLY A 205 25.21 23.04 0.92
C GLY A 205 24.41 22.03 1.74
N TYR A 206 25.13 21.16 2.43
CA TYR A 206 24.58 20.18 3.36
C TYR A 206 23.53 20.81 4.29
N GLY A 207 22.25 20.52 4.05
CA GLY A 207 21.17 21.06 4.84
C GLY A 207 19.83 20.50 4.39
N PHE A 208 18.94 20.24 5.34
CA PHE A 208 17.53 19.96 5.10
C PHE A 208 16.88 21.13 4.33
N GLY A 209 16.97 21.12 3.00
CA GLY A 209 16.28 22.05 2.14
C GLY A 209 14.79 21.74 2.15
N GLY A 210 14.05 22.34 3.09
CA GLY A 210 12.60 22.19 3.22
C GLY A 210 12.21 20.81 3.76
N VAL A 211 12.05 20.70 5.09
CA VAL A 211 11.35 19.53 5.66
C VAL A 211 9.97 19.50 5.01
N VAL A 212 9.70 18.47 4.21
CA VAL A 212 8.48 18.42 3.40
C VAL A 212 7.33 17.84 4.22
N MET A 213 7.63 17.02 5.23
CA MET A 213 6.64 16.44 6.11
C MET A 213 7.24 15.83 7.39
N VAL A 214 6.55 16.00 8.52
CA VAL A 214 6.77 15.27 9.77
C VAL A 214 5.49 14.55 10.16
N SER A 215 5.60 13.27 10.52
CA SER A 215 4.49 12.46 11.02
C SER A 215 4.87 11.81 12.36
N PRO A 216 3.98 11.78 13.36
CA PRO A 216 4.20 10.98 14.57
C PRO A 216 4.25 9.49 14.24
N GLN A 217 4.93 8.76 15.11
CA GLN A 217 4.99 7.31 15.18
C GLN A 217 4.80 6.96 16.68
N GLN A 218 3.71 6.31 17.05
CA GLN A 218 3.45 5.57 18.31
C GLN A 218 3.87 4.08 18.30
#